data_AF-A0A939HEA9-F1
#
_entry.id   AF-A0A939HEA9-F1
#
_cell.length_a   1.000
_cell.length_b   1.000
_cell.length_c   1.000
_cell.angle_alpha   90.00
_cell.angle_beta   90.00
_cell.angle_gamma   90.00
#
_symmetry.space_group_name_H-M   'P 1'
#
loop_
_entity.id
_entity.type
_entity.pdbx_description
1 polymer ?
#
loop_
_entity_poly.entity_id
_entity_poly.type
_entity_poly.pdbx_seq_one_letter_code
_entity_poly.pdbx_strand_id
1 'polypeptide(L)'
;MKSAMKTQILEEGRKLLDTFTLSYPYGLYKDSYYSTTYDELSRWLRQTISYYKESSPLKKEDPLVVYLNSFRGKLGNIDRREFQHILTQLSESE
;
A
#
# COMPACT_ATOMS: atom_id res chain seq x y z
N MET A 1 13.02 12.97 12.44
CA MET A 1 11.93 13.23 11.49
C MET A 1 11.59 12.03 10.59
N LYS A 2 12.57 11.35 9.97
CA LYS A 2 12.31 10.22 9.05
C LYS A 2 11.53 9.04 9.69
N SER A 3 11.88 8.67 10.92
CA SER A 3 11.21 7.58 11.66
C SER A 3 9.70 7.83 11.91
N ALA A 4 9.30 9.06 12.26
CA ALA A 4 7.89 9.39 12.49
C ALA A 4 7.03 9.27 11.21
N MET A 5 7.60 9.64 10.05
CA MET A 5 6.93 9.52 8.76
C MET A 5 6.75 8.05 8.35
N LYS A 6 7.75 7.19 8.61
CA LYS A 6 7.62 5.73 8.38
C LYS A 6 6.48 5.14 9.21
N THR A 7 6.40 5.49 10.49
CA THR A 7 5.31 5.06 11.38
C THR A 7 3.95 5.50 10.83
N GLN A 8 3.82 6.75 10.38
CA GLN A 8 2.59 7.25 9.78
C GLN A 8 2.19 6.48 8.52
N ILE A 9 3.14 6.20 7.61
CA ILE A 9 2.89 5.41 6.39
C ILE A 9 2.40 4.01 6.74
N LEU A 10 3.00 3.36 7.74
CA LEU A 10 2.61 2.03 8.19
C LEU A 10 1.25 2.03 8.87
N GLU A 11 0.95 3.03 9.70
CA GLU A 11 -0.37 3.17 10.34
C GLU A 11 -1.49 3.41 9.33
N GLU A 12 -1.27 4.30 8.36
CA GLU A 12 -2.21 4.55 7.27
C GLU A 12 -2.41 3.29 6.43
N GLY A 13 -1.31 2.59 6.09
CA GLY A 13 -1.37 1.33 5.37
C GLY A 13 -2.17 0.25 6.10
N ARG A 14 -2.01 0.13 7.43
CA ARG A 14 -2.80 -0.81 8.25
C ARG A 14 -4.29 -0.47 8.25
N LYS A 15 -4.65 0.81 8.35
CA LYS A 15 -6.05 1.25 8.23
C LYS A 15 -6.63 0.90 6.86
N LEU A 16 -5.86 1.11 5.79
CA LEU A 16 -6.26 0.73 4.44
C LEU A 16 -6.42 -0.80 4.30
N LEU A 17 -5.60 -1.59 5.00
CA LEU A 17 -5.69 -3.05 4.95
C LEU A 17 -7.00 -3.56 5.58
N ASP A 18 -7.43 -2.97 6.69
CA ASP A 18 -8.70 -3.32 7.35
C ASP A 18 -9.90 -3.01 6.46
N THR A 19 -9.72 -2.06 5.53
CA THR A 19 -10.73 -1.70 4.56
C THR A 19 -10.79 -2.64 3.34
N PHE A 20 -9.83 -3.54 3.09
CA PHE A 20 -9.97 -4.59 2.06
C PHE A 20 -11.02 -5.64 2.48
N THR A 21 -12.29 -5.33 2.23
CA THR A 21 -13.44 -6.22 2.46
C THR A 21 -13.46 -7.33 1.41
N LEU A 22 -13.68 -8.56 1.87
CA LEU A 22 -13.82 -9.76 1.05
C LEU A 22 -15.00 -9.60 0.09
N SER A 23 -14.79 -9.79 -1.21
CA SER A 23 -15.90 -9.98 -2.14
C SER A 23 -16.50 -11.35 -1.90
N TYR A 24 -17.77 -11.39 -1.47
CA TYR A 24 -18.54 -12.64 -1.45
C TYR A 24 -19.22 -12.81 -2.82
N PRO A 25 -18.89 -13.84 -3.61
CA PRO A 25 -19.52 -14.05 -4.92
C PRO A 25 -20.98 -14.52 -4.82
N TYR A 26 -21.52 -14.77 -3.63
CA TYR A 26 -22.88 -15.27 -3.40
C TYR A 26 -23.54 -14.62 -2.17
N GLY A 27 -24.79 -14.16 -2.29
CA GLY A 27 -25.59 -13.58 -1.19
C GLY A 27 -26.67 -12.59 -1.66
N LEU A 28 -27.72 -12.38 -0.85
CA LEU A 28 -28.88 -11.51 -1.13
C LEU A 28 -28.53 -10.01 -1.16
N TYR A 29 -27.44 -9.64 -0.47
CA TYR A 29 -26.83 -8.32 -0.50
C TYR A 29 -25.56 -8.42 -1.36
N LYS A 30 -25.70 -8.20 -2.67
CA LYS A 30 -24.59 -8.04 -3.63
C LYS A 30 -23.86 -6.70 -3.44
N ASP A 31 -23.73 -6.24 -2.20
CA ASP A 31 -23.14 -4.95 -1.92
C ASP A 31 -21.63 -5.13 -1.91
N SER A 32 -21.02 -4.79 -3.04
CA SER A 32 -19.60 -4.49 -3.14
C SER A 32 -19.32 -3.29 -2.24
N TYR A 33 -19.09 -3.53 -0.95
CA TYR A 33 -18.49 -2.53 -0.08
C TYR A 33 -17.04 -2.36 -0.54
N TYR A 34 -16.82 -1.53 -1.55
CA TYR A 34 -15.49 -1.01 -1.85
C TYR A 34 -15.07 -0.21 -0.65
N SER A 35 -14.12 -0.75 0.09
CA SER A 35 -13.58 -0.13 1.28
C SER A 35 -12.06 -0.03 1.00
N THR A 36 -11.56 1.19 1.13
CA THR A 36 -10.60 1.89 0.22
C THR A 36 -11.23 2.32 -1.11
N THR A 37 -11.36 3.64 -1.30
CA THR A 37 -11.46 4.15 -2.67
C THR A 37 -10.09 3.95 -3.32
N TYR A 38 -10.05 3.50 -4.57
CA TYR A 38 -8.81 3.38 -5.37
C TYR A 38 -7.88 4.59 -5.21
N ASP A 39 -8.46 5.76 -4.98
CA ASP A 39 -7.79 7.03 -4.73
C ASP A 39 -6.97 7.08 -3.44
N GLU A 40 -7.45 6.46 -2.34
CA GLU A 40 -6.73 6.41 -1.06
C GLU A 40 -5.51 5.50 -1.17
N LEU A 41 -5.67 4.30 -1.74
CA LEU A 41 -4.55 3.39 -1.99
C LEU A 41 -3.54 4.02 -2.97
N SER A 42 -4.02 4.72 -3.99
CA SER A 42 -3.18 5.48 -4.94
C SER A 42 -2.40 6.61 -4.28
N ARG A 43 -3.04 7.34 -3.35
CA ARG A 43 -2.40 8.42 -2.60
C ARG A 43 -1.34 7.86 -1.67
N TRP A 44 -1.68 6.83 -0.90
CA TRP A 44 -0.76 6.13 -0.01
C TRP A 44 0.45 5.60 -0.77
N LEU A 45 0.25 4.87 -1.88
CA LEU A 45 1.36 4.32 -2.66
C LEU A 45 2.32 5.41 -3.16
N ARG A 46 1.78 6.54 -3.64
CA ARG A 46 2.60 7.68 -4.09
C ARG A 46 3.42 8.27 -2.95
N GLN A 47 2.82 8.46 -1.78
CA GLN A 47 3.51 8.97 -0.59
C GLN A 47 4.61 8.01 -0.13
N THR A 48 4.31 6.71 -0.07
CA THR A 48 5.28 5.66 0.28
C THR A 48 6.48 5.69 -0.67
N ILE A 49 6.25 5.70 -1.99
CA ILE A 49 7.33 5.77 -2.98
C ILE A 49 8.19 7.03 -2.81
N SER A 50 7.58 8.19 -2.59
CA SER A 50 8.32 9.44 -2.39
C SER A 50 9.18 9.39 -1.14
N TYR A 51 8.64 8.91 -0.02
CA TYR A 51 9.39 8.74 1.22
C TYR A 51 10.60 7.82 1.02
N TYR A 52 10.41 6.64 0.44
CA TYR A 52 11.51 5.66 0.26
C TYR A 52 12.57 6.14 -0.74
N LYS A 53 12.19 6.91 -1.77
CA LYS A 53 13.17 7.54 -2.67
C LYS A 53 14.07 8.56 -1.97
N GLU A 54 13.57 9.23 -0.93
CA GLU A 54 14.32 10.23 -0.16
C GLU A 54 15.07 9.62 1.03
N SER A 55 14.59 8.49 1.56
CA SER A 55 15.19 7.81 2.70
C SER A 55 16.24 6.78 2.30
N SER A 56 16.10 6.11 1.14
CA SER A 56 17.03 5.08 0.69
C SER A 56 18.31 5.67 0.06
N PRO A 57 19.50 5.14 0.40
CA PRO A 57 20.75 5.52 -0.26
C PRO A 57 20.74 5.16 -1.76
N LEU A 58 19.99 4.13 -2.16
CA LEU A 58 19.83 3.68 -3.55
C LEU A 58 18.73 4.46 -4.30
N LYS A 59 17.92 5.26 -3.59
CA LYS A 59 16.87 6.14 -4.13
C LYS A 59 15.90 5.41 -5.08
N LYS A 60 16.08 5.56 -6.39
CA LYS A 60 15.20 5.01 -7.43
C LYS A 60 15.55 3.56 -7.79
N GLU A 61 16.76 3.12 -7.49
CA GLU A 61 17.26 1.77 -7.79
C GLU A 61 17.00 0.80 -6.63
N ASP A 62 16.46 1.30 -5.52
CA ASP A 62 16.05 0.47 -4.40
C ASP A 62 15.01 -0.57 -4.87
N PRO A 63 15.24 -1.88 -4.66
CA PRO A 63 14.35 -2.94 -5.11
C PRO A 63 12.90 -2.77 -4.62
N LEU A 64 12.72 -2.27 -3.39
CA LEU A 64 11.39 -1.99 -2.83
C LEU A 64 10.74 -0.82 -3.56
N VAL A 65 11.49 0.22 -3.88
CA VAL A 65 10.97 1.35 -4.69
C VAL A 65 10.61 0.90 -6.10
N VAL A 66 11.43 0.06 -6.74
CA VAL A 66 11.13 -0.50 -8.07
C VAL A 66 9.86 -1.33 -8.03
N TYR A 67 9.74 -2.21 -7.03
CA TYR A 67 8.57 -3.05 -6.80
C TYR A 67 7.31 -2.21 -6.58
N LEU A 68 7.34 -1.22 -5.69
CA LEU A 68 6.22 -0.30 -5.45
C LEU A 68 5.83 0.50 -6.71
N ASN A 69 6.80 0.93 -7.53
CA ASN A 69 6.50 1.64 -8.78
C ASN A 69 5.80 0.75 -9.81
N SER A 70 5.94 -0.57 -9.74
CA SER A 70 5.28 -1.50 -10.66
C SER A 70 3.75 -1.46 -10.58
N PHE A 71 3.20 -1.04 -9.43
CA PHE A 71 1.77 -0.91 -9.20
C PHE A 71 1.18 0.43 -9.64
N ARG A 72 2.00 1.40 -10.06
CA ARG A 72 1.49 2.69 -10.54
C ARG A 72 0.68 2.50 -11.82
N GLY A 73 -0.58 2.94 -11.80
CA GLY A 73 -1.52 2.74 -12.91
C GLY A 73 -2.07 1.31 -13.00
N LYS A 74 -1.70 0.43 -12.06
CA LYS A 74 -2.13 -0.98 -11.97
C LYS A 74 -2.57 -1.33 -10.54
N LEU A 75 -3.15 -0.36 -9.81
CA LEU A 75 -3.52 -0.56 -8.40
C LEU A 75 -4.60 -1.64 -8.23
N GLY A 76 -5.39 -1.93 -9.26
CA GLY A 76 -6.32 -3.07 -9.25
C GLY A 76 -5.63 -4.44 -9.16
N ASN A 77 -4.31 -4.51 -9.34
CA ASN A 77 -3.52 -5.72 -9.14
C ASN A 77 -3.03 -5.88 -7.69
N ILE A 78 -3.19 -4.85 -6.84
CA ILE A 78 -2.90 -4.97 -5.41
C ILE A 78 -4.14 -5.58 -4.76
N ASP A 79 -4.11 -6.89 -4.54
CA ASP A 79 -5.08 -7.55 -3.67
C ASP A 79 -4.67 -7.43 -2.19
N ARG A 80 -5.51 -7.94 -1.29
CA ARG A 80 -5.25 -7.88 0.15
C ARG A 80 -3.96 -8.58 0.58
N ARG A 81 -3.64 -9.72 -0.06
CA ARG A 81 -2.43 -10.50 0.26
C ARG A 81 -1.18 -9.76 -0.19
N GLU A 82 -1.23 -9.22 -1.40
CA GLU A 82 -0.16 -8.39 -1.96
C GLU A 82 0.05 -7.14 -1.11
N PHE A 83 -1.04 -6.50 -0.68
CA PHE A 83 -0.96 -5.33 0.19
C PHE A 83 -0.36 -5.66 1.56
N GLN A 84 -0.75 -6.78 2.17
CA GLN A 84 -0.12 -7.30 3.39
C GLN A 84 1.38 -7.53 3.20
N HIS A 85 1.77 -8.14 2.08
CA HIS A 85 3.17 -8.40 1.77
C HIS A 85 3.97 -7.09 1.69
N ILE A 86 3.43 -6.09 0.99
CA ILE A 86 4.02 -4.75 0.92
C ILE A 86 4.21 -4.16 2.32
N LEU A 87 3.20 -4.20 3.19
CA LEU A 87 3.28 -3.65 4.55
C LEU A 87 4.33 -4.37 5.41
N THR A 88 4.47 -5.69 5.27
CA THR A 88 5.51 -6.47 5.96
C THR A 88 6.90 -6.01 5.51
N GLN A 89 7.15 -5.92 4.19
CA GLN A 89 8.44 -5.46 3.68
C GLN A 89 8.78 -4.05 4.15
N LEU A 90 7.80 -3.14 4.16
CA LEU A 90 7.99 -1.77 4.66
C LEU A 90 8.30 -1.72 6.16
N SER A 91 7.82 -2.68 6.94
CA SER A 91 8.14 -2.76 8.37
C SER A 91 9.56 -3.25 8.60
N GLU A 92 9.99 -4.27 7.85
CA GLU A 92 11.29 -4.94 7.96
C GLU A 92 12.46 -4.14 7.35
N SER A 93 12.20 -3.22 6.43
CA SER A 93 13.25 -2.36 5.86
C SER A 93 13.74 -1.32 6.89
N GLU A 94 14.81 -1.64 7.62
CA GLU A 94 15.61 -0.73 8.46
C GLU A 94 16.87 -0.21 7.76
#